data_AF-A0A7V1HX36-F1
#
_entry.id   AF-A0A7V1HX36-F1
#
_cell.length_a   1.000
_cell.length_b   1.000
_cell.length_c   1.000
_cell.angle_alpha   90.00
_cell.angle_beta   90.00
_cell.angle_gamma   90.00
#
_symmetry.space_group_name_H-M   'P 1'
#
loop_
_entity.id
_entity.type
_entity.pdbx_description
1 polymer ?
#
loop_
_entity_poly.entity_id
_entity_poly.type
_entity_poly.pdbx_seq_one_letter_code
_entity_poly.pdbx_strand_id
1 'polypeptide(L)' 'MIIKGDYYGEITIDIMDIKGRVVYRMRENKGQNIDFIKVNLQNLKAGVYIMEIPEMNVRKKIILE' A
#
# COMPACT_ATOMS: atom_id res chain seq x y z
N MET A 1 5.00 5.49 -5.28
CA MET A 1 5.69 4.23 -4.97
C MET A 1 5.22 3.15 -5.93
N ILE A 2 6.11 2.23 -6.37
CA ILE A 2 5.75 1.06 -7.17
C ILE A 2 5.95 -0.19 -6.31
N ILE A 3 4.93 -1.05 -6.26
CA ILE A 3 4.95 -2.35 -5.58
C ILE A 3 4.86 -3.43 -6.67
N LYS A 4 5.73 -4.44 -6.64
CA LYS A 4 5.71 -5.60 -7.55
C LYS A 4 5.40 -6.86 -6.76
N GLY A 5 4.56 -7.75 -7.30
CA GLY A 5 4.35 -9.06 -6.72
C GLY A 5 3.34 -9.90 -7.49
N ASP A 6 3.61 -11.21 -7.60
CA ASP A 6 2.71 -12.14 -8.26
C ASP A 6 1.58 -12.55 -7.30
N TYR A 7 0.47 -11.82 -7.31
CA TYR A 7 -0.70 -12.12 -6.49
C TYR A 7 -1.96 -12.26 -7.34
N TYR A 8 -2.71 -13.34 -7.06
CA TYR A 8 -3.97 -13.67 -7.71
C TYR A 8 -5.12 -13.52 -6.71
N GLY A 9 -6.02 -12.56 -6.95
CA GLY A 9 -7.18 -12.31 -6.11
C GLY A 9 -7.37 -10.85 -5.76
N GLU A 10 -8.21 -10.59 -4.76
CA GLU A 10 -8.36 -9.25 -4.19
C GLU A 10 -7.16 -8.93 -3.29
N ILE A 11 -6.55 -7.77 -3.53
CA ILE A 11 -5.44 -7.23 -2.74
C ILE A 11 -5.87 -5.93 -2.07
N THR A 12 -5.49 -5.77 -0.81
CA THR A 12 -5.69 -4.55 -0.05
C THR A 12 -4.34 -3.92 0.24
N ILE A 13 -4.18 -2.63 -0.10
CA ILE A 13 -3.01 -1.84 0.30
C ILE A 13 -3.48 -0.77 1.26
N ASP A 14 -3.03 -0.88 2.51
CA ASP A 14 -3.28 0.07 3.56
C ASP A 14 -2.03 0.89 3.83
N ILE A 15 -2.21 2.19 4.02
CA ILE A 15 -1.17 3.09 4.50
C ILE A 15 -1.66 3.75 5.76
N MET A 16 -0.91 3.54 6.83
CA MET A 16 -1.21 3.98 8.18
C MET A 16 -0.23 5.04 8.63
N ASP A 17 -0.70 6.02 9.40
CA ASP A 17 0.18 6.91 10.15
C ASP A 17 0.81 6.19 11.36
N ILE A 18 1.75 6.86 12.03
CA ILE A 18 2.40 6.32 13.26
C ILE A 18 1.44 6.07 14.43
N LYS A 19 0.21 6.58 14.36
CA LYS A 19 -0.84 6.35 15.36
C LYS A 19 -1.71 5.13 14.99
N GLY A 20 -1.39 4.44 13.90
CA GLY A 20 -2.14 3.28 13.40
C GLY A 20 -3.42 3.64 12.65
N ARG A 21 -3.61 4.91 12.27
CA ARG A 21 -4.80 5.32 11.52
C ARG A 21 -4.56 5.13 10.03
N VAL A 22 -5.45 4.41 9.36
CA VAL A 22 -5.42 4.26 7.89
C VAL A 22 -5.72 5.62 7.26
N VAL A 23 -4.73 6.19 6.58
CA VAL A 23 -4.82 7.47 5.86
C VAL A 23 -5.04 7.29 4.37
N TYR A 24 -4.75 6.10 3.86
CA TYR A 24 -5.02 5.72 2.48
C TYR A 24 -5.27 4.22 2.43
N ARG A 25 -6.29 3.82 1.68
CA ARG A 25 -6.64 2.43 1.41
C ARG A 25 -6.97 2.28 -0.06
N MET A 26 -6.40 1.26 -0.69
CA MET A 26 -6.75 0.86 -2.04
C MET A 26 -7.09 -0.63 -2.02
N ARG A 27 -8.16 -1.00 -2.73
CA ARG A 27 -8.51 -2.39 -2.99
C ARG A 27 -8.52 -2.59 -4.48
N GLU A 28 -7.78 -3.59 -4.94
CA GLU A 28 -7.78 -4.00 -6.34
C GLU A 28 -8.24 -5.43 -6.40
N ASN A 29 -9.25 -5.69 -7.22
CA ASN A 29 -9.69 -7.05 -7.53
C ASN A 29 -9.36 -7.28 -8.99
N LYS A 30 -8.19 -7.86 -9.24
CA LYS A 30 -7.80 -8.27 -10.58
C LYS A 30 -7.77 -9.78 -10.63
N GLY A 31 -8.67 -10.35 -11.44
CA GLY A 31 -8.60 -11.74 -11.89
C GLY A 31 -7.39 -12.04 -12.80
N GLN A 32 -6.33 -11.22 -12.73
CA GLN A 32 -5.08 -11.32 -13.46
C GLN A 32 -3.94 -10.83 -12.57
N ASN A 33 -2.74 -11.35 -12.85
CA ASN A 33 -1.51 -11.08 -12.13
C ASN A 33 -1.24 -9.57 -11.97
N ILE A 34 -0.93 -9.11 -10.77
CA ILE A 34 -0.69 -7.69 -10.49
C ILE A 34 0.81 -7.39 -10.54
N ASP A 35 1.33 -7.17 -11.74
CA ASP A 35 2.77 -6.89 -11.91
C ASP A 35 3.23 -5.60 -11.22
N PHE A 36 2.35 -4.58 -11.17
CA PHE A 36 2.65 -3.31 -10.52
C PHE A 36 1.42 -2.57 -10.00
N ILE A 37 1.57 -1.97 -8.82
CA ILE A 37 0.61 -1.02 -8.26
C ILE A 37 1.31 0.33 -8.03
N LYS A 38 0.69 1.40 -8.55
CA LYS A 38 1.13 2.78 -8.32
C LYS A 38 0.26 3.44 -7.27
N VAL A 39 0.84 3.69 -6.10
CA VAL A 39 0.16 4.44 -5.04
C VAL A 39 0.58 5.91 -5.09
N ASN A 40 -0.41 6.81 -5.15
CA ASN A 40 -0.21 8.25 -5.07
C ASN A 40 -0.30 8.74 -3.61
N LEU A 41 0.82 9.25 -3.10
CA LEU A 41 0.95 9.75 -1.72
C LEU A 41 1.11 11.28 -1.66
N GLN A 42 0.93 12.00 -2.77
CA GLN A 42 1.19 13.44 -2.84
C GLN A 42 0.32 14.28 -1.91
N ASN A 43 -0.85 13.76 -1.51
CA ASN A 43 -1.77 14.45 -0.59
C ASN A 43 -1.47 14.16 0.88
N LEU A 44 -0.50 13.30 1.18
CA LEU A 44 -0.07 13.02 2.54
C LEU A 44 0.98 14.05 2.97
N LYS A 45 0.90 14.49 4.23
CA LYS A 45 1.92 15.37 4.82
C LYS A 45 3.26 14.64 4.92
N ALA A 46 4.36 15.38 4.89
CA ALA A 46 5.67 14.85 5.25
C ALA A 46 5.61 14.13 6.61
N GLY A 47 6.26 12.98 6.72
CA GLY A 47 6.19 12.14 7.91
C GLY A 47 6.43 10.67 7.64
N VAL A 48 6.25 9.88 8.70
CA VAL A 48 6.46 8.43 8.68
C VAL A 48 5.10 7.72 8.58
N TYR A 49 5.05 6.75 7.66
CA TYR A 49 3.88 5.91 7.43
C TYR A 49 4.29 4.44 7.38
N ILE A 50 3.32 3.56 7.59
CA ILE A 50 3.46 2.12 7.41
C ILE A 50 2.53 1.71 6.29
N MET A 51 3.07 1.11 5.23
CA MET A 51 2.30 0.41 4.22
C MET A 51 2.19 -1.06 4.61
N GLU A 52 1.00 -1.61 4.46
CA GLU A 52 0.67 -3.01 4.73
C GLU A 52 -0.13 -3.59 3.56
N ILE A 53 0.22 -4.81 3.18
CA ILE A 53 -0.49 -5.64 2.21
C ILE A 53 -0.72 -6.99 2.89
N PRO A 54 -1.85 -7.15 3.60
CA PRO A 54 -2.10 -8.32 4.43
C PRO A 54 -2.02 -9.63 3.64
N GLU A 55 -2.56 -9.64 2.42
CA GLU A 55 -2.67 -10.83 1.58
C GLU A 55 -1.30 -11.34 1.09
N MET A 56 -0.30 -10.46 1.07
CA MET A 56 1.08 -10.78 0.72
C MET A 56 2.02 -10.84 1.93
N ASN A 57 1.50 -10.62 3.14
CA ASN A 57 2.28 -10.44 4.36
C ASN A 57 3.42 -9.41 4.21
N VAL A 58 3.16 -8.34 3.45
CA VAL A 58 4.12 -7.26 3.22
C VAL A 58 3.82 -6.13 4.17
N ARG A 59 4.85 -5.69 4.89
CA ARG A 59 4.78 -4.48 5.72
C ARG A 59 6.05 -3.65 5.51
N LYS A 60 5.88 -2.37 5.19
CA LYS A 60 7.00 -1.50 4.84
C LYS A 60 6.85 -0.10 5.44
N LYS A 61 7.93 0.40 6.04
CA LYS A 61 8.02 1.81 6.46
C LYS A 61 8.21 2.70 5.23
N ILE A 62 7.44 3.78 5.18
CA ILE A 62 7.54 4.85 4.18
C ILE A 62 7.90 6.14 4.93
N ILE A 63 8.87 6.88 4.40
CA ILE A 63 9.23 8.21 4.87
C ILE A 63 8.92 9.16 3.72
N LEU A 64 8.03 10.12 3.96
CA LEU A 64 7.71 11.19 3.02
C LEU A 64 8.41 12.47 3.49
N GLU A 65 9.15 13.09 2.58
CA GLU A 65 9.88 14.36 2.77
C GLU A 65 9.15 15.50 2.08
#